data_AF-A0AAI9XN12-F1
#
_entry.id   AF-A0AAI9XN12-F1
#
_cell.length_a   1.000
_cell.length_b   1.000
_cell.length_c   1.000
_cell.angle_alpha   90.00
_cell.angle_beta   90.00
_cell.angle_gamma   90.00
#
_symmetry.space_group_name_H-M   'P 1'
#
loop_
_entity.id
_entity.type
_entity.pdbx_description
1 polymer ?
#
loop_
_entity_poly.entity_id
_entity_poly.type
_entity_poly.pdbx_seq_one_letter_code
_entity_poly.pdbx_strand_id
1 'polypeptide(L)'
;RLTCHPSFLPLHLSPTCPCRAAIQSNKQTNFITITSHILHLFSDVSQLPALWVSWEIYSTKPRKRKEMAAEAADAGEKIAVVVEFSGGLEMLFSDQRRHALSIPAVNKDGKPATIAFLINYLCENTMKDSRKELFVLDGHLRPGILALINDADWELEGEEAYEVQNGDNILFVSTLHGG
;
A
#
# COMPACT_ATOMS: atom_id res chain seq x y z
N ARG A 1 -10.86 54.15 -33.12
CA ARG A 1 -12.13 53.75 -33.78
C ARG A 1 -12.49 52.39 -33.18
N LEU A 2 -13.13 52.27 -32.02
CA LEU A 2 -14.51 52.65 -31.68
C LEU A 2 -15.48 52.25 -32.80
N THR A 3 -16.23 51.16 -32.61
CA THR A 3 -17.67 51.22 -32.34
C THR A 3 -18.16 49.89 -31.75
N CYS A 4 -18.41 49.90 -30.44
CA CYS A 4 -19.43 49.07 -29.80
C CYS A 4 -20.80 49.67 -30.10
N HIS A 5 -21.84 48.84 -30.19
CA HIS A 5 -23.21 49.26 -29.90
C HIS A 5 -24.06 48.09 -29.37
N PRO A 6 -25.16 48.39 -28.64
CA PRO A 6 -25.51 47.73 -27.39
C PRO A 6 -26.97 47.23 -27.45
N SER A 7 -27.41 46.51 -26.44
CA SER A 7 -28.80 46.39 -25.98
C SER A 7 -28.69 45.72 -24.60
N PHE A 8 -28.68 46.43 -23.46
CA PHE A 8 -29.84 46.98 -22.71
C PHE A 8 -31.04 46.02 -22.73
N LEU A 9 -31.64 45.49 -21.66
CA LEU A 9 -31.63 45.51 -20.17
C LEU A 9 -32.72 44.45 -19.77
N PRO A 10 -33.23 44.31 -18.52
CA PRO A 10 -32.61 44.21 -17.19
C PRO A 10 -33.13 43.02 -16.33
N LEU A 11 -32.36 42.74 -15.27
CA LEU A 11 -32.73 42.37 -13.87
C LEU A 11 -34.17 41.88 -13.55
N HIS A 12 -34.29 40.71 -12.90
CA HIS A 12 -34.87 40.61 -11.55
C HIS A 12 -34.76 39.18 -10.92
N LEU A 13 -34.32 39.17 -9.66
CA LEU A 13 -34.75 38.31 -8.53
C LEU A 13 -34.36 36.81 -8.46
N SER A 14 -33.37 36.56 -7.61
CA SER A 14 -33.38 35.49 -6.57
C SER A 14 -34.51 35.71 -5.54
N PRO A 15 -34.72 34.86 -4.50
CA PRO A 15 -34.31 33.48 -4.24
C PRO A 15 -35.53 32.56 -3.94
N THR A 16 -35.33 31.26 -3.74
CA THR A 16 -35.87 30.42 -2.64
C THR A 16 -35.97 28.95 -3.05
N CYS A 17 -35.30 28.10 -2.27
CA CYS A 17 -35.54 26.66 -2.21
C CYS A 17 -36.86 26.37 -1.48
N PRO A 18 -37.65 25.42 -1.98
CA PRO A 18 -38.54 24.60 -1.16
C PRO A 18 -38.28 23.11 -1.47
N CYS A 19 -38.73 22.12 -0.73
CA CYS A 19 -39.22 21.98 0.63
C CYS A 19 -39.17 20.47 0.90
N ARG A 20 -39.13 20.17 2.19
CA ARG A 20 -39.23 18.87 2.83
C ARG A 20 -40.68 18.32 2.79
N ALA A 21 -40.85 17.04 2.44
CA ALA A 21 -41.96 16.14 2.81
C ALA A 21 -41.53 14.71 2.39
N ALA A 22 -41.28 13.72 3.24
CA ALA A 22 -42.13 13.00 4.20
C ALA A 22 -43.39 12.36 3.57
N ILE A 23 -43.44 11.00 3.57
CA ILE A 23 -44.53 10.13 4.10
C ILE A 23 -44.43 8.69 3.54
N GLN A 24 -44.31 7.72 4.47
CA GLN A 24 -44.87 6.34 4.59
C GLN A 24 -44.99 5.42 3.35
N SER A 25 -44.98 4.08 3.43
CA SER A 25 -45.10 3.07 4.50
C SER A 25 -44.95 1.70 3.82
N ASN A 26 -44.29 0.71 4.41
CA ASN A 26 -44.98 -0.57 4.62
C ASN A 26 -44.37 -1.39 5.76
N LYS A 27 -45.28 -1.96 6.53
CA LYS A 27 -45.11 -2.80 7.70
C LYS A 27 -44.78 -4.22 7.26
N GLN A 28 -43.95 -4.92 8.03
CA GLN A 28 -44.23 -6.31 8.33
C GLN A 28 -43.90 -6.58 9.80
N THR A 29 -44.98 -6.86 10.51
CA THR A 29 -45.12 -7.34 11.88
C THR A 29 -44.42 -8.68 12.10
N ASN A 30 -43.96 -8.92 13.34
CA ASN A 30 -44.41 -10.00 14.25
C ASN A 30 -43.57 -9.90 15.56
N PHE A 31 -44.16 -9.49 16.69
CA PHE A 31 -44.73 -10.37 17.74
C PHE A 31 -43.66 -11.34 18.28
N ILE A 32 -43.20 -11.27 19.54
CA ILE A 32 -43.95 -11.57 20.77
C ILE A 32 -43.23 -10.93 22.00
N THR A 33 -44.01 -10.25 22.83
CA THR A 33 -43.72 -9.78 24.20
C THR A 33 -44.00 -10.91 25.21
N ILE A 34 -43.65 -10.71 26.51
CA ILE A 34 -44.18 -11.34 27.75
C ILE A 34 -43.18 -12.38 28.32
N THR A 35 -42.69 -12.41 29.56
CA THR A 35 -42.91 -11.76 30.88
C THR A 35 -41.73 -12.19 31.78
N SER A 36 -41.04 -11.32 32.52
CA SER A 36 -41.29 -10.91 33.92
C SER A 36 -41.51 -12.04 34.94
N HIS A 37 -40.56 -12.13 35.88
CA HIS A 37 -40.61 -12.67 37.26
C HIS A 37 -40.61 -14.20 37.49
N ILE A 38 -39.61 -14.68 38.26
CA ILE A 38 -39.75 -15.26 39.62
C ILE A 38 -38.35 -15.69 40.09
N LEU A 39 -37.77 -14.91 41.02
CA LEU A 39 -36.80 -15.38 41.99
C LEU A 39 -37.57 -16.19 43.03
N HIS A 40 -37.12 -17.40 43.35
CA HIS A 40 -36.98 -17.93 44.72
C HIS A 40 -36.59 -19.42 44.69
N LEU A 41 -35.52 -19.74 45.43
CA LEU A 41 -35.23 -20.99 46.12
C LEU A 41 -34.69 -22.19 45.31
N PHE A 42 -33.45 -22.58 45.63
CA PHE A 42 -32.87 -23.93 45.85
C PHE A 42 -31.35 -23.66 45.95
N SER A 43 -30.70 -23.57 47.12
CA SER A 43 -30.46 -24.62 48.12
C SER A 43 -30.30 -26.01 47.50
N ASP A 44 -29.09 -26.35 47.05
CA ASP A 44 -28.38 -27.51 47.61
C ASP A 44 -26.90 -27.54 47.16
N VAL A 45 -26.02 -27.41 48.15
CA VAL A 45 -24.61 -27.78 48.08
C VAL A 45 -24.56 -29.24 48.50
N SER A 46 -24.37 -30.17 47.56
CA SER A 46 -23.74 -31.49 47.72
C SER A 46 -24.23 -32.42 46.61
N GLN A 47 -23.41 -32.64 45.57
CA GLN A 47 -23.13 -33.96 44.98
C GLN A 47 -22.13 -33.79 43.82
N LEU A 48 -20.83 -33.87 44.12
CA LEU A 48 -19.81 -34.18 43.13
C LEU A 48 -19.59 -35.70 43.14
N PRO A 49 -19.48 -36.32 41.96
CA PRO A 49 -18.45 -37.34 41.79
C PRO A 49 -17.61 -37.12 40.52
N ALA A 50 -16.31 -36.99 40.76
CA ALA A 50 -15.22 -37.66 40.05
C ALA A 50 -15.38 -37.92 38.54
N LEU A 51 -15.24 -36.87 37.74
CA LEU A 51 -14.65 -36.94 36.39
C LEU A 51 -13.71 -35.74 36.20
N TRP A 52 -12.75 -35.62 37.11
CA TRP A 52 -11.45 -35.07 36.75
C TRP A 52 -10.60 -36.25 36.26
N VAL A 53 -9.92 -36.03 35.14
CA VAL A 53 -9.03 -36.90 34.37
C VAL A 53 -9.69 -37.41 33.07
N SER A 54 -9.14 -36.92 31.96
CA SER A 54 -9.42 -37.27 30.56
C SER A 54 -10.24 -36.23 29.76
N TRP A 55 -9.66 -35.04 29.58
CA TRP A 55 -9.83 -34.13 28.41
C TRP A 55 -8.72 -33.07 28.33
N GLU A 56 -7.80 -33.02 29.29
CA GLU A 56 -6.40 -32.85 28.91
C GLU A 56 -6.05 -33.97 27.93
N ILE A 57 -5.52 -33.61 26.77
CA ILE A 57 -5.08 -34.50 25.68
C ILE A 57 -6.17 -34.84 24.64
N TYR A 58 -6.71 -33.84 23.93
CA TYR A 58 -6.73 -33.93 22.46
C TYR A 58 -6.57 -32.56 21.81
N SER A 59 -5.32 -32.12 21.82
CA SER A 59 -4.68 -31.55 20.64
C SER A 59 -5.33 -30.29 20.09
N THR A 60 -4.94 -29.15 20.66
CA THR A 60 -4.62 -27.98 19.85
C THR A 60 -3.66 -28.44 18.74
N LYS A 61 -4.19 -28.88 17.60
CA LYS A 61 -3.36 -29.31 16.47
C LYS A 61 -2.42 -28.15 16.17
N PRO A 62 -1.09 -28.29 16.36
CA PRO A 62 -0.16 -27.35 15.78
C PRO A 62 -0.35 -27.48 14.27
N ARG A 63 -0.93 -26.44 13.66
CA ARG A 63 -1.09 -26.33 12.22
C ARG A 63 0.30 -26.58 11.62
N LYS A 64 0.41 -27.65 10.82
CA LYS A 64 1.63 -28.18 10.18
C LYS A 64 2.85 -27.25 10.27
N ARG A 65 3.75 -27.62 11.18
CA ARG A 65 5.19 -27.33 11.12
C ARG A 65 5.76 -27.91 9.81
N LYS A 66 5.52 -27.26 8.67
CA LYS A 66 6.25 -27.44 7.39
C LYS A 66 5.83 -26.51 6.24
N GLU A 67 4.80 -25.67 6.42
CA GLU A 67 4.44 -24.60 5.45
C GLU A 67 4.21 -23.27 6.19
N MET A 68 5.17 -22.91 7.05
CA MET A 68 5.27 -21.58 7.67
C MET A 68 6.76 -21.18 7.78
N ALA A 69 7.56 -21.54 6.78
CA ALA A 69 9.00 -21.26 6.71
C ALA A 69 9.38 -20.32 5.55
N ALA A 70 8.40 -19.82 4.78
CA ALA A 70 8.64 -18.92 3.65
C ALA A 70 8.28 -17.45 3.93
N GLU A 71 7.64 -17.14 5.06
CA GLU A 71 7.15 -15.77 5.33
C GLU A 71 7.53 -15.29 6.73
N ALA A 72 8.78 -15.56 7.12
CA ALA A 72 9.40 -15.02 8.33
C ALA A 72 10.91 -14.75 8.14
N ALA A 73 11.33 -14.50 6.89
CA ALA A 73 12.72 -14.18 6.54
C ALA A 73 12.98 -12.67 6.37
N ASP A 74 12.03 -11.78 6.70
CA ASP A 74 12.19 -10.33 6.55
C ASP A 74 12.43 -9.61 7.89
N ALA A 75 13.19 -10.24 8.78
CA ALA A 75 13.83 -9.55 9.92
C ALA A 75 15.30 -9.26 9.61
N GLY A 76 15.62 -9.07 8.33
CA GLY A 76 16.91 -8.55 7.90
C GLY A 76 17.01 -7.06 8.24
N GLU A 77 18.23 -6.60 8.50
CA GLU A 77 18.54 -5.17 8.57
C GLU A 77 17.99 -4.48 7.31
N LYS A 78 17.29 -3.35 7.46
CA LYS A 78 16.70 -2.60 6.35
C LYS A 78 17.48 -1.32 6.14
N ILE A 79 17.73 -1.01 4.89
CA ILE A 79 18.42 0.19 4.42
C ILE A 79 17.35 1.18 3.97
N ALA A 80 17.36 2.37 4.55
CA ALA A 80 16.53 3.47 4.12
C ALA A 80 17.22 4.19 2.96
N VAL A 81 16.53 4.30 1.82
CA VAL A 81 17.05 4.96 0.62
C VAL A 81 16.00 5.90 0.06
N VAL A 82 16.46 6.96 -0.59
CA VAL A 82 15.61 7.89 -1.32
C VAL A 82 15.84 7.64 -2.81
N VAL A 83 14.76 7.36 -3.53
CA VAL A 83 14.78 7.22 -4.98
C VAL A 83 14.01 8.37 -5.60
N GLU A 84 14.62 9.04 -6.55
CA GLU A 84 14.02 10.14 -7.30
C GLU A 84 13.88 9.80 -8.78
N PHE A 85 12.77 10.24 -9.39
CA PHE A 85 12.46 10.05 -10.80
C PHE A 85 12.26 11.40 -11.48
N SER A 86 12.82 11.53 -12.68
CA SER A 86 12.70 12.71 -13.54
C SER A 86 12.67 12.35 -15.01
N GLY A 87 12.35 13.32 -15.86
CA GLY A 87 12.27 13.10 -17.32
C GLY A 87 11.03 12.32 -17.76
N GLY A 88 9.92 12.41 -17.00
CA GLY A 88 8.66 11.74 -17.30
C GLY A 88 8.54 10.33 -16.71
N LEU A 89 9.59 9.83 -16.05
CA LEU A 89 9.56 8.54 -15.36
C LEU A 89 8.65 8.57 -14.13
N GLU A 90 8.44 9.72 -13.50
CA GLU A 90 7.58 9.86 -12.31
C GLU A 90 6.15 9.33 -12.54
N MET A 91 5.64 9.40 -13.78
CA MET A 91 4.32 8.91 -14.17
C MET A 91 4.15 7.41 -13.94
N LEU A 92 5.23 6.63 -14.05
CA LEU A 92 5.23 5.17 -13.83
C LEU A 92 5.11 4.82 -12.33
N PHE A 93 5.45 5.77 -11.47
CA PHE A 93 5.55 5.62 -10.01
C PHE A 93 4.50 6.48 -9.29
N SER A 94 3.26 6.51 -9.80
CA SER A 94 2.13 7.28 -9.21
C SER A 94 2.25 8.79 -9.34
N ASP A 95 2.98 9.29 -10.34
CA ASP A 95 3.22 10.73 -10.52
C ASP A 95 3.93 11.37 -9.32
N GLN A 96 4.74 10.57 -8.62
CA GLN A 96 5.56 11.00 -7.50
C GLN A 96 7.02 11.03 -7.94
N ARG A 97 7.68 12.15 -7.69
CA ARG A 97 9.10 12.30 -8.02
C ARG A 97 10.01 11.67 -7.00
N ARG A 98 9.65 11.68 -5.73
CA ARG A 98 10.51 11.25 -4.62
C ARG A 98 9.85 10.14 -3.84
N HIS A 99 10.56 9.03 -3.69
CA HIS A 99 10.14 7.84 -2.96
C HIS A 99 11.15 7.51 -1.87
N ALA A 100 10.70 7.58 -0.61
CA ALA A 100 11.48 7.04 0.50
C ALA A 100 11.15 5.55 0.64
N LEU A 101 12.14 4.68 0.44
CA LEU A 101 11.99 3.23 0.47
C LEU A 101 12.83 2.64 1.58
N SER A 102 12.38 1.50 2.10
CA SER A 102 13.14 0.68 3.05
C SER A 102 13.34 -0.69 2.45
N ILE A 103 14.53 -0.91 1.88
CA ILE A 103 14.90 -2.15 1.21
C ILE A 103 15.66 -3.07 2.17
N PRO A 104 15.58 -4.40 2.04
CA PRO A 104 16.41 -5.29 2.84
C PRO A 104 17.89 -5.10 2.49
N ALA A 105 18.77 -5.06 3.49
CA ALA A 105 20.21 -4.91 3.32
C ALA A 105 20.87 -6.09 2.61
N VAL A 106 20.23 -7.26 2.70
CA VAL A 106 20.70 -8.51 2.14
C VAL A 106 19.61 -9.11 1.27
N ASN A 107 19.97 -9.46 0.04
CA ASN A 107 19.06 -10.15 -0.89
C ASN A 107 18.83 -11.61 -0.45
N LYS A 108 17.87 -12.29 -1.07
CA LYS A 108 17.49 -13.69 -0.83
C LYS A 108 18.68 -14.66 -0.92
N ASP A 109 19.71 -14.31 -1.69
CA ASP A 109 20.93 -15.10 -1.89
C ASP A 109 22.04 -14.83 -0.85
N GLY A 110 21.79 -14.00 0.17
CA GLY A 110 22.79 -13.63 1.18
C GLY A 110 23.81 -12.59 0.71
N LYS A 111 23.59 -11.96 -0.45
CA LYS A 111 24.44 -10.91 -1.01
C LYS A 111 23.96 -9.52 -0.58
N PRO A 112 24.86 -8.52 -0.51
CA PRO A 112 24.46 -7.13 -0.22
C PRO A 112 23.49 -6.61 -1.28
N ALA A 113 22.62 -5.68 -0.88
CA ALA A 113 21.70 -5.02 -1.78
C ALA A 113 22.45 -4.13 -2.78
N THR A 114 22.42 -4.48 -4.06
CA THR A 114 23.03 -3.68 -5.12
C THR A 114 22.02 -2.81 -5.86
N ILE A 115 22.49 -1.90 -6.72
CA ILE A 115 21.62 -1.11 -7.59
C ILE A 115 20.77 -2.00 -8.49
N ALA A 116 21.32 -3.10 -9.04
CA ALA A 116 20.52 -4.09 -9.78
C ALA A 116 19.35 -4.66 -8.96
N PHE A 117 19.58 -4.94 -7.67
CA PHE A 117 18.53 -5.39 -6.77
C PHE A 117 17.49 -4.29 -6.55
N LEU A 118 17.91 -3.05 -6.36
CA LEU A 118 17.01 -1.90 -6.20
C LEU A 118 16.12 -1.69 -7.43
N ILE A 119 16.67 -1.76 -8.64
CA ILE A 119 15.90 -1.61 -9.89
C ILE A 119 14.78 -2.67 -9.97
N ASN A 120 15.12 -3.93 -9.69
CA ASN A 120 14.14 -5.01 -9.63
C ASN A 120 13.09 -4.79 -8.53
N TYR A 121 13.53 -4.36 -7.34
CA TYR A 121 12.65 -4.04 -6.23
C TYR A 121 11.64 -2.93 -6.59
N LEU A 122 12.08 -1.88 -7.28
CA LEU A 122 11.24 -0.78 -7.75
C LEU A 122 10.16 -1.28 -8.74
N CYS A 123 10.56 -2.12 -9.70
CA CYS A 123 9.65 -2.70 -10.69
C CYS A 123 8.59 -3.63 -10.08
N GLU A 124 8.88 -4.28 -8.95
CA GLU A 124 7.98 -5.20 -8.27
C GLU A 124 7.08 -4.50 -7.24
N ASN A 125 7.62 -3.54 -6.48
CA ASN A 125 6.96 -2.99 -5.30
C ASN A 125 6.42 -1.56 -5.50
N THR A 126 7.08 -0.74 -6.31
CA THR A 126 6.77 0.69 -6.40
C THR A 126 6.06 1.05 -7.71
N MET A 127 6.41 0.37 -8.80
CA MET A 127 5.82 0.62 -10.12
C MET A 127 4.35 0.21 -10.16
N LYS A 128 3.48 1.12 -10.62
CA LYS A 128 2.03 0.88 -10.73
C LYS A 128 1.54 0.70 -12.16
N ASP A 129 2.29 1.23 -13.13
CA ASP A 129 1.96 1.11 -14.55
C ASP A 129 2.38 -0.27 -15.07
N SER A 130 1.66 -0.77 -16.08
CA SER A 130 1.99 -2.02 -16.77
C SER A 130 3.20 -1.89 -17.71
N ARG A 131 3.58 -0.67 -18.11
CA ARG A 131 4.63 -0.39 -19.10
C ARG A 131 6.05 -0.45 -18.52
N LYS A 132 6.43 -1.62 -17.99
CA LYS A 132 7.75 -1.85 -17.36
C LYS A 132 8.92 -1.66 -18.32
N GLU A 133 8.69 -1.91 -19.60
CA GLU A 133 9.64 -1.77 -20.71
C GLU A 133 10.17 -0.34 -20.91
N LEU A 134 9.48 0.67 -20.38
CA LEU A 134 9.94 2.07 -20.44
C LEU A 134 11.07 2.34 -19.45
N PHE A 135 11.15 1.56 -18.38
CA PHE A 135 12.16 1.70 -17.33
C PHE A 135 13.25 0.62 -17.44
N VAL A 136 12.87 -0.65 -17.64
CA VAL A 136 13.78 -1.80 -17.72
C VAL A 136 13.60 -2.52 -19.05
N LEU A 137 14.69 -2.80 -19.75
CA LEU A 137 14.72 -3.58 -20.99
C LEU A 137 15.72 -4.74 -20.86
N ASP A 138 15.30 -5.95 -21.21
CA ASP A 138 16.12 -7.16 -21.13
C ASP A 138 16.75 -7.43 -19.74
N GLY A 139 16.09 -6.95 -18.67
CA GLY A 139 16.55 -7.11 -17.29
C GLY A 139 17.54 -6.03 -16.81
N HIS A 140 17.89 -5.09 -17.68
CA HIS A 140 18.78 -3.97 -17.39
C HIS A 140 18.05 -2.63 -17.50
N LEU A 141 18.64 -1.56 -16.95
CA LEU A 141 18.09 -0.22 -17.18
C LEU A 141 18.09 0.11 -18.66
N ARG A 142 16.97 0.67 -19.13
CA ARG A 142 16.79 0.99 -20.53
C ARG A 142 17.81 2.05 -20.97
N PRO A 143 18.51 1.85 -22.12
CA PRO A 143 19.38 2.88 -22.68
C PRO A 143 18.62 4.20 -22.90
N GLY A 144 19.22 5.31 -22.46
CA GLY A 144 18.58 6.63 -22.41
C GLY A 144 17.92 6.96 -21.06
N ILE A 145 18.14 6.14 -20.04
CA ILE A 145 17.96 6.52 -18.63
C ILE A 145 19.35 6.67 -18.02
N LEU A 146 19.58 7.82 -17.38
CA LEU A 146 20.78 8.10 -16.60
C LEU A 146 20.45 7.85 -15.12
N ALA A 147 21.37 7.23 -14.39
CA ALA A 147 21.26 7.08 -12.95
C ALA A 147 22.38 7.85 -12.25
N LEU A 148 22.04 8.55 -11.18
CA LEU A 148 22.98 9.26 -10.33
C LEU A 148 22.87 8.71 -8.92
N ILE A 149 24.01 8.47 -8.29
CA ILE A 149 24.12 8.02 -6.89
C ILE A 149 24.72 9.18 -6.10
N ASN A 150 23.97 9.76 -5.17
CA ASN A 150 24.37 10.94 -4.39
C ASN A 150 24.91 12.09 -5.27
N ASP A 151 24.19 12.39 -6.36
CA ASP A 151 24.54 13.39 -7.39
C ASP A 151 25.82 13.08 -8.22
N ALA A 152 26.40 11.90 -8.07
CA ALA A 152 27.51 11.40 -8.88
C ALA A 152 27.05 10.45 -9.98
N ASP A 153 27.77 10.42 -11.10
CA ASP A 153 27.48 9.52 -12.22
C ASP A 153 27.75 8.05 -11.81
N TRP A 154 26.72 7.21 -11.88
CA TRP A 154 26.79 5.81 -11.47
C TRP A 154 27.83 4.98 -12.25
N GLU A 155 28.19 5.39 -13.47
CA GLU A 155 29.20 4.72 -14.30
C GLU A 155 30.57 4.72 -13.61
N LEU A 156 30.84 5.72 -12.75
CA LEU A 156 32.07 5.82 -11.98
C LEU A 156 32.04 5.05 -10.66
N GLU A 157 30.84 4.72 -10.17
CA GLU A 157 30.60 4.06 -8.87
C GLU A 157 30.41 2.54 -9.01
N GLY A 158 30.49 2.00 -10.23
CA GLY A 158 30.35 0.57 -10.50
C GLY A 158 28.96 0.14 -10.98
N GLU A 159 28.15 1.08 -11.49
CA GLU A 159 26.89 0.83 -12.19
C GLU A 159 25.93 -0.07 -11.37
N GLU A 160 25.48 -1.18 -11.96
CA GLU A 160 24.57 -2.16 -11.37
C GLU A 160 25.15 -2.93 -10.17
N ALA A 161 26.48 -2.96 -10.04
CA ALA A 161 27.20 -3.68 -9.00
C ALA A 161 27.44 -2.85 -7.72
N TYR A 162 27.14 -1.54 -7.74
CA TYR A 162 27.26 -0.69 -6.56
C TYR A 162 26.39 -1.22 -5.41
N GLU A 163 26.99 -1.33 -4.22
CA GLU A 163 26.32 -1.74 -2.98
C GLU A 163 25.63 -0.54 -2.34
N VAL A 164 24.31 -0.60 -2.27
CA VAL A 164 23.47 0.49 -1.77
C VAL A 164 23.62 0.65 -0.27
N GLN A 165 23.80 1.89 0.18
CA GLN A 165 24.02 2.25 1.57
C GLN A 165 22.83 2.99 2.18
N ASN A 166 22.81 3.04 3.51
CA ASN A 166 21.75 3.70 4.25
C ASN A 166 21.87 5.22 4.15
N GLY A 167 20.80 5.86 3.68
CA GLY A 167 20.73 7.29 3.44
C GLY A 167 21.09 7.71 2.02
N ASP A 168 21.36 6.76 1.11
CA ASP A 168 21.66 7.09 -0.28
C ASP A 168 20.48 7.77 -0.99
N ASN A 169 20.83 8.71 -1.87
CA ASN A 169 19.92 9.32 -2.82
C ASN A 169 20.23 8.83 -4.23
N ILE A 170 19.26 8.20 -4.88
CA ILE A 170 19.43 7.60 -6.21
C ILE A 170 18.44 8.25 -7.15
N LEU A 171 18.94 8.97 -8.16
CA LEU A 171 18.12 9.71 -9.12
C LEU A 171 18.15 9.04 -10.49
N PHE A 172 16.98 8.69 -11.03
CA PHE A 172 16.81 8.21 -12.39
C PHE A 172 16.21 9.29 -13.29
N VAL A 173 16.91 9.62 -14.38
CA VAL A 173 16.51 10.66 -15.34
C VAL A 173 16.36 10.03 -16.73
N SER A 174 15.16 10.07 -17.31
CA SER A 174 15.03 9.72 -18.73
C SER A 174 15.38 10.89 -19.63
N THR A 175 16.32 10.67 -20.54
CA THR A 175 16.70 11.65 -21.58
C THR A 175 15.95 11.41 -22.89
N LEU A 176 15.26 10.27 -23.02
CA LEU A 176 14.60 9.87 -24.27
C LEU A 176 13.12 10.27 -24.34
N HIS A 177 12.44 10.47 -23.21
CA HIS A 177 10.98 10.64 -23.14
C HIS A 177 10.51 12.10 -23.05
N GLY A 178 11.40 13.08 -23.27
CA GLY A 178 11.06 14.50 -23.27
C GLY A 178 10.65 14.98 -24.67
N GLY A 179 9.34 15.07 -24.92
CA GLY A 179 8.74 15.72 -26.09
C GLY A 179 7.71 16.76 -25.66
#